data_AF-A0A6F8XN19-F1
#
_entry.id   AF-A0A6F8XN19-F1
#
_cell.length_a   1.000
_cell.length_b   1.000
_cell.length_c   1.000
_cell.angle_alpha   90.00
_cell.angle_beta   90.00
_cell.angle_gamma   90.00
#
_symmetry.space_group_name_H-M   'P 1'
#
loop_
_entity.id
_entity.type
_entity.pdbx_description
1 polymer ?
#
loop_
_entity_poly.entity_id
_entity_poly.type
_entity_poly.pdbx_seq_one_letter_code
_entity_poly.pdbx_strand_id
1 'polypeptide(L)'
;MGSRLHAMVVRARLLIAATAVLGGVWLLGGGWRFDRSLAWWSFTVSVLMPFVVAIGLLALGWWAMRRSAFSAAFDVRDGAFVAPPAALQVAALTSGALALLTSAAGSTLRDLTEGNSDDVVFAIVTLVVLVPVVVLVALMVLASFRDRARIELRPDGVGLFERLGTHVVPWEAIAVGPYPHVRPGWAVNRIGLARSDLVRRRGAARLRPKARDVSLPQMVATHPAFIAAAINHYLFYPQYRTAIGTPQEYERLCRALTSPEAS
;
A
#
# COMPACT_ATOMS: atom_id res chain seq x y z
N MET A 1 21.49 7.80 3.39
CA MET A 1 20.38 6.92 2.97
C MET A 1 19.07 7.66 2.69
N GLY A 2 18.78 8.79 3.35
CA GLY A 2 17.57 9.59 3.13
C GLY A 2 17.32 10.10 1.69
N SER A 3 18.36 10.23 0.86
CA SER A 3 18.22 10.67 -0.54
C SER A 3 17.44 9.68 -1.42
N ARG A 4 17.56 8.37 -1.19
CA ARG A 4 16.84 7.34 -1.97
C ARG A 4 15.36 7.30 -1.63
N LEU A 5 15.02 7.44 -0.35
CA LEU A 5 13.63 7.44 0.14
C LEU A 5 12.90 8.69 -0.35
N HIS A 6 13.56 9.85 -0.27
CA HIS A 6 13.04 11.08 -0.83
C HIS A 6 12.84 10.97 -2.36
N ALA A 7 13.81 10.44 -3.10
CA ALA A 7 13.68 10.22 -4.54
C ALA A 7 12.53 9.26 -4.89
N MET A 8 12.28 8.21 -4.11
CA MET A 8 11.14 7.31 -4.33
C MET A 8 9.80 8.00 -4.08
N VAL A 9 9.68 8.78 -3.00
CA VAL A 9 8.45 9.53 -2.70
C VAL A 9 8.18 10.57 -3.79
N VAL A 10 9.21 11.27 -4.26
CA VAL A 10 9.11 12.23 -5.37
C VAL A 10 8.67 11.53 -6.66
N ARG A 11 9.28 10.40 -7.02
CA ARG A 11 8.87 9.61 -8.20
C ARG A 11 7.44 9.10 -8.11
N ALA A 12 7.02 8.63 -6.94
CA ALA A 12 5.65 8.19 -6.68
C ALA A 12 4.63 9.34 -6.87
N ARG A 13 4.94 10.52 -6.32
CA ARG A 13 4.10 11.72 -6.49
C ARG A 13 4.05 12.19 -7.95
N LEU A 14 5.18 12.17 -8.66
CA LEU A 14 5.25 12.51 -10.07
C LEU A 14 4.44 11.53 -10.94
N LEU A 15 4.47 10.23 -10.63
CA LEU A 15 3.64 9.24 -11.31
C LEU A 15 2.14 9.52 -11.13
N ILE A 16 1.70 9.77 -9.89
CA ILE A 16 0.30 10.10 -9.60
C ILE A 16 -0.12 11.39 -10.34
N ALA A 17 0.72 12.43 -10.27
CA ALA A 17 0.46 13.70 -10.95
C ALA A 17 0.41 13.53 -12.47
N ALA A 18 1.35 12.78 -13.06
CA ALA A 18 1.37 12.50 -14.50
C ALA A 18 0.13 11.72 -14.94
N THR A 19 -0.32 10.73 -14.16
CA THR A 19 -1.57 9.99 -14.46
C THR A 19 -2.79 10.90 -14.38
N ALA A 20 -2.85 11.80 -13.38
CA ALA A 20 -3.95 12.75 -13.24
C ALA A 20 -3.97 13.76 -14.41
N VAL A 21 -2.82 14.28 -14.82
CA VAL A 21 -2.70 15.20 -15.96
C VAL A 21 -3.07 14.49 -17.26
N LEU A 22 -2.55 13.28 -17.49
CA LEU A 22 -2.91 12.49 -18.67
C LEU A 22 -4.41 12.24 -18.71
N GLY A 23 -5.02 11.84 -17.59
CA GLY A 23 -6.47 11.67 -17.49
C GLY A 23 -7.25 12.95 -17.79
N GLY A 24 -6.82 14.10 -17.25
CA GLY A 24 -7.44 15.40 -17.51
C GLY A 24 -7.34 15.82 -18.99
N VAL A 25 -6.17 15.69 -19.61
CA VAL A 25 -5.97 15.95 -21.05
C VAL A 25 -6.88 15.04 -21.88
N TRP A 26 -7.04 13.80 -21.45
CA TRP A 26 -7.88 12.82 -22.11
C TRP A 26 -9.37 13.17 -22.04
N LEU A 27 -9.86 13.65 -20.89
CA LEU A 27 -11.22 14.18 -20.74
C LEU A 27 -11.49 15.39 -21.64
N LEU A 28 -10.50 16.28 -21.79
CA LEU A 28 -10.60 17.44 -22.69
C LEU A 28 -10.52 17.04 -24.16
N GLY A 29 -9.78 15.97 -24.48
CA GLY A 29 -9.64 15.40 -25.82
C GLY A 29 -10.81 14.50 -26.27
N GLY A 30 -11.71 14.10 -25.37
CA GLY A 30 -12.89 13.29 -25.72
C GLY A 30 -13.90 13.99 -26.64
N GLY A 31 -13.80 15.32 -26.80
CA GLY A 31 -14.65 16.12 -27.70
C GLY A 31 -14.25 16.13 -29.18
N TRP A 32 -13.22 15.37 -29.59
CA TRP A 32 -12.75 15.37 -30.97
C TRP A 32 -13.72 14.55 -31.84
N ARG A 33 -14.43 15.25 -32.74
CA ARG A 33 -15.35 14.63 -33.71
C ARG A 33 -14.57 13.82 -34.73
N PHE A 34 -14.38 12.53 -34.46
CA PHE A 34 -13.90 11.59 -35.46
C PHE A 34 -14.98 11.33 -36.50
N ASP A 35 -14.57 11.25 -37.77
CA ASP A 35 -15.43 10.89 -38.88
C ASP A 35 -16.06 9.50 -38.67
N ARG A 36 -17.29 9.28 -39.14
CA ARG A 36 -18.10 8.07 -38.85
C ARG A 36 -17.38 6.77 -39.27
N SER A 37 -16.51 6.84 -40.27
CA SER A 37 -15.66 5.73 -40.73
C SER A 37 -14.60 5.28 -39.70
N LEU A 38 -14.26 6.15 -38.75
CA LEU A 38 -13.37 5.92 -37.61
C LEU A 38 -14.12 5.78 -36.27
N ALA A 39 -15.46 5.71 -36.27
CA ALA A 39 -16.26 5.60 -35.04
C ALA A 39 -15.89 4.35 -34.21
N TRP A 40 -15.64 3.23 -34.88
CA TRP A 40 -15.20 1.99 -34.22
C TRP A 40 -13.78 2.09 -33.65
N TRP A 41 -12.84 2.73 -34.37
CA TRP A 41 -11.48 2.98 -33.88
C TRP A 41 -11.45 3.95 -32.72
N SER A 42 -12.23 5.03 -32.80
CA SER A 42 -12.34 6.01 -31.72
C SER A 42 -12.98 5.38 -30.49
N PHE A 43 -14.03 4.56 -30.60
CA PHE A 43 -14.58 3.80 -29.47
C PHE A 43 -13.54 2.85 -28.87
N THR A 44 -12.84 2.08 -29.71
CA THR A 44 -11.84 1.10 -29.26
C THR A 44 -10.69 1.78 -28.54
N VAL A 45 -10.09 2.81 -29.13
CA VAL A 45 -9.01 3.57 -28.48
C VAL A 45 -9.52 4.32 -27.27
N SER A 46 -10.75 4.83 -27.31
CA SER A 46 -11.31 5.63 -26.22
C SER A 46 -11.63 4.81 -24.98
N VAL A 47 -12.24 3.66 -25.18
CA VAL A 47 -12.70 2.83 -24.07
C VAL A 47 -11.60 1.84 -23.68
N LEU A 48 -11.05 1.06 -24.62
CA LEU A 48 -10.10 -0.01 -24.26
C LEU A 48 -8.73 0.49 -23.83
N MET A 49 -8.21 1.58 -24.40
CA MET A 49 -6.83 2.00 -24.09
C MET A 49 -6.66 2.38 -22.61
N PRO A 50 -7.57 3.13 -21.96
CA PRO A 50 -7.50 3.38 -20.53
C PRO A 50 -7.61 2.11 -19.68
N PHE A 51 -8.45 1.14 -20.07
CA PHE A 51 -8.53 -0.15 -19.38
C PHE A 51 -7.22 -0.93 -19.51
N VAL A 52 -6.63 -0.97 -20.69
CA VAL A 52 -5.33 -1.63 -20.93
C VAL A 52 -4.23 -0.94 -20.14
N VAL A 53 -4.20 0.40 -20.09
CA VAL A 53 -3.24 1.16 -19.28
C VAL A 53 -3.47 0.90 -17.79
N ALA A 54 -4.72 0.91 -17.32
CA ALA A 54 -5.02 0.65 -15.92
C ALA A 54 -4.65 -0.77 -15.50
N ILE A 55 -5.04 -1.79 -16.29
CA ILE A 55 -4.67 -3.18 -16.06
C ILE A 55 -3.15 -3.33 -16.13
N GLY A 56 -2.49 -2.68 -17.08
CA GLY A 56 -1.03 -2.65 -17.20
C GLY A 56 -0.36 -2.04 -15.97
N LEU A 57 -0.88 -0.93 -15.43
CA LEU A 57 -0.39 -0.29 -14.22
C LEU A 57 -0.67 -1.11 -12.96
N LEU A 58 -1.83 -1.76 -12.87
CA LEU A 58 -2.18 -2.67 -11.77
C LEU A 58 -1.30 -3.93 -11.81
N ALA A 59 -1.12 -4.52 -13.00
CA ALA A 59 -0.25 -5.67 -13.23
C ALA A 59 1.21 -5.30 -12.98
N LEU A 60 1.66 -4.10 -13.39
CA LEU A 60 2.99 -3.58 -13.07
C LEU A 60 3.14 -3.32 -11.58
N GLY A 61 2.13 -2.78 -10.91
CA GLY A 61 2.09 -2.59 -9.47
C GLY A 61 2.16 -3.93 -8.74
N TRP A 62 1.40 -4.93 -9.17
CA TRP A 62 1.41 -6.30 -8.65
C TRP A 62 2.72 -7.03 -8.92
N TRP A 63 3.23 -6.90 -10.13
CA TRP A 63 4.52 -7.45 -10.51
C TRP A 63 5.63 -6.76 -9.74
N ALA A 64 5.61 -5.45 -9.58
CA ALA A 64 6.52 -4.70 -8.72
C ALA A 64 6.34 -5.11 -7.27
N MET A 65 5.14 -5.44 -6.78
CA MET A 65 4.96 -6.05 -5.44
C MET A 65 5.68 -7.40 -5.32
N ARG A 66 5.63 -8.22 -6.38
CA ARG A 66 6.30 -9.53 -6.40
C ARG A 66 7.82 -9.44 -6.67
N ARG A 67 8.27 -8.48 -7.47
CA ARG A 67 9.65 -8.34 -7.98
C ARG A 67 10.43 -7.23 -7.32
N SER A 68 9.81 -6.25 -6.67
CA SER A 68 10.55 -5.39 -5.76
C SER A 68 11.11 -6.35 -4.75
N ALA A 69 12.41 -6.63 -4.89
CA ALA A 69 13.20 -7.24 -3.86
C ALA A 69 12.97 -6.35 -2.65
N PHE A 70 12.00 -6.73 -1.82
CA PHE A 70 11.69 -6.02 -0.62
C PHE A 70 13.04 -5.86 0.06
N SER A 71 13.47 -4.62 0.25
CA SER A 71 14.78 -4.43 0.85
C SER A 71 14.70 -5.10 2.21
N ALA A 72 15.58 -6.06 2.48
CA ALA A 72 15.73 -6.70 3.77
C ALA A 72 16.40 -5.68 4.72
N ALA A 73 15.74 -4.54 4.87
CA ALA A 73 16.31 -3.37 5.49
C ALA A 73 15.25 -2.58 6.24
N PHE A 74 15.63 -2.14 7.43
CA PHE A 74 14.93 -1.12 8.17
C PHE A 74 15.65 0.22 7.98
N ASP A 75 14.91 1.31 8.11
CA ASP A 75 15.49 2.62 8.31
C ASP A 75 15.67 2.86 9.82
N VAL A 76 16.82 3.37 10.23
CA VAL A 76 17.10 3.63 11.65
C VAL A 76 16.71 5.08 11.93
N ARG A 77 15.62 5.28 12.68
CA ARG A 77 15.06 6.61 12.92
C ARG A 77 14.46 6.73 14.31
N ASP A 78 14.75 7.83 15.00
CA ASP A 78 14.17 8.21 16.30
C ASP A 78 14.27 7.09 17.36
N GLY A 79 15.39 6.35 17.37
CA GLY A 79 15.59 5.23 18.30
C GLY A 79 14.73 4.00 17.99
N ALA A 80 14.30 3.83 16.74
CA ALA A 80 13.54 2.68 16.27
C ALA A 80 14.08 2.16 14.93
N PHE A 81 13.81 0.89 14.64
CA PHE A 81 13.93 0.33 13.30
C PHE A 81 12.58 0.42 12.59
N VAL A 82 12.52 1.23 11.54
CA VAL A 82 11.28 1.57 10.85
C VAL A 82 11.25 0.88 9.50
N ALA A 83 10.21 0.09 9.25
CA ALA A 83 9.93 -0.44 7.92
C ALA A 83 9.28 0.67 7.08
N PRO A 84 9.92 1.16 6.00
CA PRO A 84 9.37 2.24 5.21
C PRO A 84 8.04 1.84 4.54
N PRO A 85 7.13 2.81 4.33
CA PRO A 85 5.87 2.54 3.63
C PRO A 85 6.13 2.13 2.19
N ALA A 86 5.27 1.26 1.64
CA ALA A 86 5.36 0.82 0.26
C ALA A 86 4.83 1.88 -0.74
N ALA A 87 5.45 3.07 -0.77
CA ALA A 87 4.98 4.24 -1.51
C ALA A 87 4.76 3.97 -3.01
N LEU A 88 5.63 3.18 -3.64
CA LEU A 88 5.51 2.83 -5.06
C LEU A 88 4.28 1.95 -5.34
N GLN A 89 4.00 0.97 -4.46
CA GLN A 89 2.84 0.09 -4.61
C GLN A 89 1.54 0.89 -4.51
N VAL A 90 1.50 1.77 -3.52
CA VAL A 90 0.37 2.66 -3.27
C VAL A 90 0.17 3.62 -4.45
N ALA A 91 1.24 4.19 -5.00
CA ALA A 91 1.18 5.05 -6.18
C ALA A 91 0.68 4.29 -7.41
N ALA A 92 1.20 3.10 -7.69
CA ALA A 92 0.78 2.29 -8.85
C ALA A 92 -0.72 1.92 -8.78
N LEU A 93 -1.19 1.46 -7.61
CA LEU A 93 -2.61 1.16 -7.39
C LEU A 93 -3.49 2.40 -7.55
N THR A 94 -3.04 3.54 -7.02
CA THR A 94 -3.75 4.82 -7.11
C THR A 94 -3.84 5.31 -8.56
N SER A 95 -2.73 5.29 -9.30
CA SER A 95 -2.67 5.66 -10.70
C SER A 95 -3.57 4.77 -11.57
N GLY A 96 -3.51 3.44 -11.39
CA GLY A 96 -4.37 2.51 -12.12
C GLY A 96 -5.87 2.78 -11.88
N ALA A 97 -6.25 3.04 -10.64
CA ALA A 97 -7.64 3.36 -10.29
C ALA A 97 -8.08 4.71 -10.86
N LEU A 98 -7.21 5.73 -10.84
CA LEU A 98 -7.51 7.04 -11.41
C LEU A 98 -7.68 6.99 -12.94
N ALA A 99 -6.88 6.18 -13.62
CA ALA A 99 -7.02 5.96 -15.06
C ALA A 99 -8.38 5.34 -15.42
N LEU A 100 -8.84 4.34 -14.65
CA LEU A 100 -10.18 3.74 -14.84
C LEU A 100 -11.29 4.74 -14.61
N LEU A 101 -11.20 5.52 -13.53
CA LEU A 101 -12.19 6.53 -13.18
C LEU A 101 -12.31 7.61 -14.26
N THR A 102 -11.17 8.04 -14.79
CA THR A 102 -11.13 9.06 -15.85
C THR A 102 -11.80 8.54 -17.13
N SER A 103 -11.52 7.28 -17.50
CA SER A 103 -12.15 6.64 -18.65
C SER A 103 -13.67 6.57 -18.52
N ALA A 104 -14.17 6.08 -17.38
CA ALA A 104 -15.60 5.93 -17.14
C ALA A 104 -16.33 7.29 -17.05
N ALA A 105 -15.67 8.31 -16.49
CA ALA A 105 -16.21 9.67 -16.48
C ALA A 105 -16.35 10.24 -17.90
N GLY A 106 -15.35 10.00 -18.77
CA GLY A 106 -15.36 10.46 -20.16
C GLY A 106 -16.48 9.85 -20.99
N SER A 107 -16.72 8.54 -20.86
CA SER A 107 -17.83 7.88 -21.56
C SER A 107 -19.19 8.41 -21.08
N THR A 108 -19.38 8.54 -19.77
CA THR A 108 -20.64 9.02 -19.18
C THR A 108 -20.97 10.45 -19.62
N LEU A 109 -19.96 11.34 -19.64
CA LEU A 109 -20.14 12.73 -20.09
C LEU A 109 -20.56 12.80 -21.56
N ARG A 110 -20.00 11.93 -22.40
CA ARG A 110 -20.35 11.87 -23.82
C ARG A 110 -21.79 11.44 -24.04
N ASP A 111 -22.21 10.35 -23.38
CA ASP A 111 -23.57 9.81 -23.46
C ASP A 111 -24.61 10.87 -23.04
N LEU A 112 -24.32 11.64 -21.99
CA LEU A 112 -25.18 12.74 -21.54
C LEU A 112 -25.29 13.89 -22.56
N THR A 113 -24.25 14.14 -23.36
CA THR A 113 -24.26 15.21 -24.38
C THR A 113 -24.94 14.83 -25.69
N GLU A 114 -25.00 13.54 -26.03
CA GLU A 114 -25.61 13.07 -27.28
C GLU A 114 -27.14 12.99 -27.21
N GLY A 115 -27.74 13.10 -26.01
CA GLY A 115 -29.15 13.47 -25.81
C GLY A 115 -30.17 12.36 -26.09
N ASN A 116 -29.74 11.10 -26.17
CA ASN A 116 -30.65 9.97 -26.35
C ASN A 116 -31.30 9.59 -25.00
N SER A 117 -32.60 9.31 -25.00
CA SER A 117 -33.35 9.03 -23.77
C SER A 117 -32.93 7.73 -23.07
N ASP A 118 -32.50 6.72 -23.82
CA ASP A 118 -31.97 5.47 -23.26
C ASP A 118 -30.59 5.67 -22.61
N ASP A 119 -29.83 6.67 -23.08
CA ASP A 119 -28.48 6.98 -22.59
C ASP A 119 -28.52 7.69 -21.23
N VAL A 120 -29.62 8.38 -20.89
CA VAL A 120 -29.78 9.06 -19.58
C VAL A 120 -29.87 8.04 -18.44
N VAL A 121 -30.63 6.96 -18.61
CA VAL A 121 -30.75 5.91 -17.59
C VAL A 121 -29.39 5.23 -17.39
N PHE A 122 -28.69 4.92 -18.47
CA PHE A 122 -27.36 4.35 -18.43
C PHE A 122 -26.35 5.28 -17.74
N ALA A 123 -26.40 6.58 -18.05
CA ALA A 123 -25.54 7.58 -17.41
C ALA A 123 -25.79 7.72 -15.91
N ILE A 124 -27.06 7.72 -15.47
CA ILE A 124 -27.41 7.76 -14.04
C ILE A 124 -26.88 6.53 -13.32
N VAL A 125 -27.12 5.32 -13.87
CA VAL A 125 -26.60 4.07 -13.30
C VAL A 125 -25.08 4.11 -13.20
N THR A 126 -24.41 4.58 -14.26
CA THR A 126 -22.95 4.70 -14.29
C THR A 126 -22.44 5.67 -13.23
N LEU A 127 -23.08 6.83 -13.07
CA LEU A 127 -22.72 7.83 -12.06
C LEU A 127 -22.90 7.29 -10.63
N VAL A 128 -24.01 6.59 -10.36
CA VAL A 128 -24.30 5.96 -9.06
C VAL A 128 -23.22 4.93 -8.70
N VAL A 129 -22.69 4.18 -9.67
CA VAL A 129 -21.58 3.24 -9.45
C VAL A 129 -20.23 3.96 -9.36
N LEU A 130 -20.01 5.00 -10.16
CA LEU A 130 -18.72 5.68 -10.27
C LEU A 130 -18.41 6.52 -9.02
N VAL A 131 -19.39 7.25 -8.49
CA VAL A 131 -19.21 8.12 -7.31
C VAL A 131 -18.59 7.39 -6.12
N PRO A 132 -19.10 6.23 -5.64
CA PRO A 132 -18.47 5.53 -4.52
C PRO A 132 -17.07 5.01 -4.85
N VAL A 133 -16.77 4.66 -6.11
CA VAL A 133 -15.41 4.30 -6.53
C VAL A 133 -14.49 5.51 -6.49
N VAL A 134 -14.93 6.68 -6.98
CA VAL A 134 -14.16 7.94 -6.89
C VAL A 134 -13.88 8.30 -5.45
N VAL A 135 -14.89 8.23 -4.59
CA VAL A 135 -14.74 8.48 -3.14
C VAL A 135 -13.75 7.50 -2.54
N LEU A 136 -13.86 6.20 -2.85
CA LEU A 136 -12.93 5.18 -2.36
C LEU A 136 -11.49 5.46 -2.82
N VAL A 137 -11.27 5.79 -4.09
CA VAL A 137 -9.95 6.12 -4.64
C VAL A 137 -9.41 7.38 -4.00
N ALA A 138 -10.21 8.45 -3.87
CA ALA A 138 -9.82 9.68 -3.20
C ALA A 138 -9.43 9.43 -1.73
N LEU A 139 -10.19 8.58 -1.02
CA LEU A 139 -9.86 8.16 0.33
C LEU A 139 -8.57 7.33 0.37
N MET A 140 -8.35 6.45 -0.61
CA MET A 140 -7.10 5.70 -0.73
C MET A 140 -5.93 6.65 -0.96
N VAL A 141 -6.03 7.60 -1.91
CA VAL A 141 -5.04 8.64 -2.20
C VAL A 141 -4.73 9.45 -0.94
N LEU A 142 -5.75 9.97 -0.27
CA LEU A 142 -5.59 10.77 0.95
C LEU A 142 -4.93 9.95 2.07
N ALA A 143 -5.26 8.66 2.17
CA ALA A 143 -4.62 7.75 3.10
C ALA A 143 -3.15 7.45 2.72
N SER A 144 -2.81 7.41 1.42
CA SER A 144 -1.45 7.27 0.90
C SER A 144 -0.56 8.42 1.35
N PHE A 145 -1.10 9.64 1.37
CA PHE A 145 -0.38 10.84 1.78
C PHE A 145 -0.17 10.96 3.28
N ARG A 146 -0.80 10.10 4.10
CA ARG A 146 -0.75 10.25 5.57
C ARG A 146 0.49 9.64 6.24
N ASP A 147 1.41 8.95 5.55
CA ASP A 147 2.63 8.34 6.13
C ASP A 147 2.39 7.49 7.41
N ARG A 148 1.17 6.98 7.59
CA ARG A 148 0.80 6.27 8.82
C ARG A 148 1.04 4.78 8.77
N ALA A 149 1.10 4.16 7.59
CA ALA A 149 1.31 2.71 7.51
C ALA A 149 2.79 2.40 7.65
N ARG A 150 3.23 1.98 8.85
CA ARG A 150 4.61 1.59 9.12
C ARG A 150 4.70 0.63 10.30
N ILE A 151 5.80 -0.13 10.33
CA ILE A 151 6.16 -1.01 11.44
C ILE A 151 7.40 -0.42 12.08
N GLU A 152 7.38 -0.27 13.40
CA GLU A 152 8.51 0.20 14.20
C GLU A 152 8.89 -0.88 15.19
N LEU A 153 10.15 -1.31 15.18
CA LEU A 153 10.73 -2.09 16.27
C LEU A 153 11.38 -1.09 17.21
N ARG A 154 11.00 -1.14 18.48
CA ARG A 154 11.49 -0.26 19.53
C ARG A 154 11.98 -1.08 20.71
N PRO A 155 12.79 -0.51 21.61
CA PRO A 155 13.17 -1.18 22.84
C PRO A 155 11.98 -1.64 23.69
N ASP A 156 10.87 -0.90 23.67
CA ASP A 156 9.66 -1.18 24.44
C ASP A 156 8.70 -2.17 23.76
N GLY A 157 8.85 -2.46 22.47
CA GLY A 157 7.99 -3.39 21.76
C GLY A 157 7.93 -3.18 20.25
N VAL A 158 6.86 -3.71 19.66
CA VAL A 158 6.55 -3.58 18.23
C VAL A 158 5.40 -2.58 18.05
N GLY A 159 5.70 -1.47 17.40
CA GLY A 159 4.73 -0.47 16.97
C GLY A 159 4.18 -0.80 15.58
N LEU A 160 2.87 -1.01 15.49
CA LEU A 160 2.15 -1.24 14.25
C LEU A 160 1.26 -0.03 14.00
N PHE A 161 1.64 0.80 13.05
CA PHE A 161 0.88 1.96 12.65
C PHE A 161 0.09 1.59 11.41
N GLU A 162 -1.23 1.58 11.53
CA GLU A 162 -2.18 1.35 10.45
C GLU A 162 -2.83 2.68 10.05
N ARG A 163 -3.48 2.72 8.88
CA ARG A 163 -4.18 3.91 8.39
C ARG A 163 -5.23 4.44 9.37
N LEU A 164 -5.93 3.53 10.05
CA LEU A 164 -7.08 3.84 10.92
C LEU A 164 -6.78 3.72 12.41
N GLY A 165 -5.57 3.31 12.80
CA GLY A 165 -5.25 3.11 14.20
C GLY A 165 -3.80 2.68 14.42
N THR A 166 -3.43 2.59 15.69
CA THR A 166 -2.09 2.16 16.08
C THR A 166 -2.19 1.07 17.13
N HIS A 167 -1.37 0.03 16.99
CA HIS A 167 -1.15 -0.99 18.01
C HIS A 167 0.30 -0.89 18.48
N VAL A 168 0.52 -0.76 19.79
CA VAL A 168 1.85 -0.95 20.37
C VAL A 168 1.78 -2.24 21.16
N VAL A 169 2.56 -3.23 20.72
CA VAL A 169 2.63 -4.57 21.29
C VAL A 169 3.93 -4.67 22.08
N PRO A 170 3.89 -4.60 23.42
CA PRO A 170 5.09 -4.79 24.25
C PRO A 170 5.70 -6.16 23.99
N TRP A 171 7.03 -6.29 24.13
CA TRP A 171 7.71 -7.56 23.93
C TRP A 171 7.17 -8.67 24.84
N GLU A 172 6.75 -8.32 26.05
CA GLU A 172 6.19 -9.22 27.06
C GLU A 172 4.77 -9.70 26.71
N ALA A 173 4.09 -9.00 25.79
CA ALA A 173 2.77 -9.38 25.31
C ALA A 173 2.83 -10.48 24.24
N ILE A 174 3.99 -10.70 23.62
CA ILE A 174 4.17 -11.59 22.48
C ILE A 174 4.47 -13.00 22.98
N ALA A 175 3.59 -13.96 22.66
CA ALA A 175 3.82 -15.38 22.90
C ALA A 175 4.72 -15.99 21.83
N VAL A 176 4.39 -15.70 20.57
CA VAL A 176 5.00 -16.31 19.39
C VAL A 176 5.12 -15.21 18.34
N GLY A 177 6.33 -15.00 17.83
CA GLY A 177 6.54 -14.06 16.74
C GLY A 177 5.97 -14.57 15.41
N PRO A 178 5.98 -13.74 14.36
CA PRO A 178 5.39 -14.14 13.09
C PRO A 178 6.22 -15.24 12.41
N TYR A 179 5.56 -16.10 11.63
CA TYR A 179 6.23 -17.17 10.93
C TYR A 179 6.88 -16.67 9.63
N PRO A 180 8.17 -16.92 9.39
CA PRO A 180 8.91 -16.35 8.26
C PRO A 180 8.55 -16.94 6.88
N HIS A 181 7.89 -18.11 6.79
CA HIS A 181 7.86 -18.91 5.56
C HIS A 181 6.50 -19.30 5.00
N VAL A 182 5.39 -18.73 5.46
CA VAL A 182 4.11 -19.29 5.04
C VAL A 182 3.68 -18.79 3.66
N ARG A 183 3.19 -19.74 2.87
CA ARG A 183 2.89 -19.66 1.43
C ARG A 183 2.23 -18.34 1.00
N PRO A 184 2.58 -17.82 -0.19
CA PRO A 184 1.93 -16.63 -0.74
C PRO A 184 0.43 -16.90 -0.93
N GLY A 185 -0.42 -16.18 -0.18
CA GLY A 185 -1.88 -16.21 -0.35
C GLY A 185 -2.68 -16.42 0.93
N TRP A 186 -2.08 -16.94 2.01
CA TRP A 186 -2.78 -17.09 3.29
C TRP A 186 -2.16 -16.25 4.41
N ALA A 187 -3.01 -15.88 5.36
CA ALA A 187 -2.80 -14.80 6.31
C ALA A 187 -1.78 -15.14 7.41
N VAL A 188 -0.47 -14.91 7.20
CA VAL A 188 0.53 -15.47 8.14
C VAL A 188 1.64 -14.54 8.65
N ASN A 189 1.49 -13.24 8.48
CA ASN A 189 2.29 -12.30 9.27
C ASN A 189 1.50 -11.86 10.49
N ARG A 190 1.25 -12.78 11.42
CA ARG A 190 0.55 -12.49 12.68
C ARG A 190 1.48 -12.71 13.86
N ILE A 191 1.42 -11.78 14.82
CA ILE A 191 2.07 -11.90 16.12
C ILE A 191 1.08 -12.58 17.06
N GLY A 192 1.43 -13.74 17.60
CA GLY A 192 0.65 -14.41 18.64
C GLY A 192 0.85 -13.73 19.99
N LEU A 193 -0.24 -13.40 20.68
CA LEU A 193 -0.22 -12.68 21.95
C LEU A 193 -0.46 -13.63 23.13
N ALA A 194 0.43 -13.59 24.12
CA ALA A 194 0.19 -14.20 25.43
C ALA A 194 -0.72 -13.32 26.28
N ARG A 195 -0.50 -11.99 26.22
CA ARG A 195 -1.16 -10.99 27.08
C ARG A 195 -1.76 -9.87 26.25
N SER A 196 -2.93 -10.12 25.68
CA SER A 196 -3.64 -9.14 24.82
C SER A 196 -4.08 -7.87 25.56
N ASP A 197 -4.14 -7.91 26.90
CA ASP A 197 -4.42 -6.81 27.80
C ASP A 197 -3.30 -5.76 27.83
N LEU A 198 -2.05 -6.15 27.56
CA LEU A 198 -0.90 -5.22 27.54
C LEU A 198 -0.80 -4.42 26.23
N VAL A 199 -1.53 -4.84 25.18
CA VAL A 199 -1.47 -4.20 23.87
C VAL A 199 -2.19 -2.84 23.90
N ARG A 200 -1.44 -1.76 23.65
CA ARG A 200 -1.99 -0.41 23.61
C ARG A 200 -2.58 -0.12 22.24
N ARG A 201 -3.87 0.20 22.19
CA ARG A 201 -4.60 0.51 20.95
C ARG A 201 -5.02 1.99 20.93
N ARG A 202 -4.90 2.66 19.77
CA ARG A 202 -5.45 4.02 19.54
C ARG A 202 -6.17 4.10 18.20
N GLY A 203 -7.13 5.03 18.08
CA GLY A 203 -7.96 5.20 16.88
C GLY A 203 -8.99 4.08 16.72
N ALA A 204 -9.37 3.78 15.47
CA ALA A 204 -10.33 2.73 15.14
C ALA A 204 -9.87 1.32 15.54
N ALA A 205 -8.57 1.14 15.83
CA ALA A 205 -8.05 -0.10 16.42
C ALA A 205 -8.70 -0.45 17.78
N ARG A 206 -9.23 0.53 18.51
CA ARG A 206 -9.98 0.30 19.76
C ARG A 206 -11.34 -0.36 19.55
N LEU A 207 -11.94 -0.19 18.38
CA LEU A 207 -13.23 -0.78 18.02
C LEU A 207 -13.10 -2.26 17.68
N ARG A 208 -11.88 -2.74 17.41
CA ARG A 208 -11.64 -4.17 17.12
C ARG A 208 -11.64 -4.98 18.42
N PRO A 209 -12.29 -6.16 18.45
CA PRO A 209 -12.28 -7.03 19.61
C PRO A 209 -10.85 -7.41 20.03
N LYS A 210 -10.67 -7.76 21.31
CA LYS A 210 -9.40 -8.28 21.82
C LYS A 210 -9.15 -9.66 21.22
N ALA A 211 -8.38 -9.70 20.13
CA ALA A 211 -7.91 -10.92 19.52
C ALA A 211 -6.65 -11.46 20.22
N ARG A 212 -6.42 -12.77 20.08
CA ARG A 212 -5.20 -13.45 20.54
C ARG A 212 -4.00 -13.23 19.61
N ASP A 213 -4.21 -12.54 18.50
CA ASP A 213 -3.21 -12.26 17.49
C ASP A 213 -3.34 -10.83 16.94
N VAL A 214 -2.23 -10.30 16.42
CA VAL A 214 -2.21 -9.01 15.71
C VAL A 214 -1.57 -9.22 14.35
N SER A 215 -2.25 -8.75 13.30
CA SER A 215 -1.72 -8.83 11.94
C SER A 215 -0.71 -7.71 11.69
N LEU A 216 0.43 -8.05 11.11
CA LEU A 216 1.39 -7.06 10.61
C LEU A 216 0.82 -6.34 9.38
N PRO A 217 0.98 -5.01 9.28
CA PRO A 217 0.64 -4.26 8.07
C PRO A 217 1.31 -4.86 6.82
N GLN A 218 0.54 -5.09 5.76
CA GLN A 218 1.07 -5.66 4.50
C GLN A 218 1.70 -4.61 3.57
N MET A 219 1.40 -3.33 3.78
CA MET A 219 1.84 -2.23 2.91
C MET A 219 3.16 -1.61 3.37
N VAL A 220 4.16 -2.45 3.65
CA VAL A 220 5.53 -2.03 4.00
C VAL A 220 6.52 -2.49 2.93
N ALA A 221 7.55 -1.69 2.67
CA ALA A 221 8.56 -1.98 1.65
C ALA A 221 9.63 -2.99 2.11
N THR A 222 9.67 -3.31 3.41
CA THR A 222 10.58 -4.31 3.99
C THR A 222 10.00 -5.72 3.85
N HIS A 223 10.87 -6.71 3.62
CA HIS A 223 10.42 -8.09 3.35
C HIS A 223 9.73 -8.65 4.59
N PRO A 224 8.50 -9.19 4.50
CA PRO A 224 7.80 -9.65 5.70
C PRO A 224 8.54 -10.76 6.46
N ALA A 225 9.23 -11.67 5.75
CA ALA A 225 10.08 -12.68 6.39
C ALA A 225 11.26 -12.07 7.16
N PHE A 226 11.83 -10.96 6.69
CA PHE A 226 12.89 -10.26 7.40
C PHE A 226 12.36 -9.59 8.68
N ILE A 227 11.17 -8.98 8.60
CA ILE A 227 10.48 -8.42 9.77
C ILE A 227 10.18 -9.52 10.80
N ALA A 228 9.69 -10.67 10.33
CA ALA A 228 9.40 -11.81 11.18
C ALA A 228 10.67 -12.37 11.84
N ALA A 229 11.75 -12.56 11.06
CA ALA A 229 13.04 -13.01 11.58
C ALA A 229 13.62 -12.03 12.60
N ALA A 230 13.53 -10.72 12.36
CA ALA A 230 13.96 -9.70 13.31
C ALA A 230 13.16 -9.73 14.62
N ILE A 231 11.82 -9.81 14.53
CA ILE A 231 10.96 -9.94 15.72
C ILE A 231 11.32 -11.20 16.51
N ASN A 232 11.43 -12.35 15.83
CA ASN A 232 11.82 -13.60 16.47
C ASN A 232 13.21 -13.51 17.10
N HIS A 233 14.19 -12.90 16.43
CA HIS A 233 15.52 -12.68 16.98
C HIS A 233 15.47 -11.91 18.31
N TYR A 234 14.71 -10.81 18.40
CA TYR A 234 14.57 -10.07 19.65
C TYR A 234 13.70 -10.76 20.71
N LEU A 235 12.83 -11.67 20.31
CA LEU A 235 12.14 -12.56 21.26
C LEU A 235 13.13 -13.54 21.90
N PHE A 236 13.99 -14.18 21.10
CA PHE A 236 15.01 -15.12 21.58
C PHE A 236 16.15 -14.44 22.35
N TYR A 237 16.54 -13.23 21.97
CA TYR A 237 17.65 -12.51 22.57
C TYR A 237 17.21 -11.16 23.20
N PRO A 238 16.52 -11.20 24.35
CA PRO A 238 15.98 -10.01 25.00
C PRO A 238 17.03 -8.97 25.38
N GLN A 239 18.26 -9.38 25.65
CA GLN A 239 19.37 -8.50 26.03
C GLN A 239 19.72 -7.45 24.96
N TYR A 240 19.38 -7.69 23.69
CA TYR A 240 19.67 -6.75 22.60
C TYR A 240 18.54 -5.74 22.35
N ARG A 241 17.38 -5.87 23.03
CA ARG A 241 16.23 -5.00 22.80
C ARG A 241 16.53 -3.53 23.11
N THR A 242 17.34 -3.27 24.13
CA THR A 242 17.72 -1.90 24.53
C THR A 242 18.57 -1.18 23.47
N ALA A 243 19.28 -1.93 22.62
CA ALA A 243 20.09 -1.39 21.55
C ALA A 243 19.30 -1.14 20.25
N ILE A 244 18.03 -1.56 20.19
CA ILE A 244 17.14 -1.32 19.03
C ILE A 244 17.08 0.17 18.75
N GLY A 245 17.21 0.52 17.46
CA GLY A 245 17.23 1.92 17.01
C GLY A 245 18.62 2.54 16.93
N THR A 246 19.69 1.79 17.23
CA THR A 246 21.06 2.23 16.97
C THR A 246 21.58 1.65 15.64
N PRO A 247 22.44 2.39 14.89
CA PRO A 247 23.03 1.87 13.65
C PRO A 247 23.87 0.60 13.85
N GLN A 248 24.61 0.54 14.96
CA GLN A 248 25.47 -0.59 15.31
C GLN A 248 24.65 -1.87 15.53
N GLU A 249 23.52 -1.75 16.23
CA GLU A 249 22.61 -2.87 16.46
C GLU A 249 21.96 -3.33 15.15
N TYR A 250 21.62 -2.38 14.27
CA TYR A 250 21.08 -2.72 12.96
C TYR A 250 22.07 -3.53 12.11
N GLU A 251 23.35 -3.14 12.07
CA GLU A 251 24.40 -3.90 11.40
C GLU A 251 24.62 -5.28 12.03
N ARG A 252 24.56 -5.37 13.36
CA ARG A 252 24.64 -6.65 14.09
C ARG A 252 23.47 -7.57 13.71
N LEU A 253 22.24 -7.04 13.71
CA LEU A 253 21.03 -7.77 13.33
C LEU A 253 21.11 -8.27 11.88
N CYS A 254 21.51 -7.42 10.94
CA CYS A 254 21.67 -7.80 9.54
C CYS A 254 22.68 -8.95 9.38
N ARG A 255 23.82 -8.91 10.10
CA ARG A 255 24.78 -10.01 10.11
C ARG A 255 24.16 -11.29 10.68
N ALA A 256 23.50 -11.19 11.85
CA ALA A 256 22.88 -12.35 12.50
C ALA A 256 21.80 -13.02 11.63
N LEU A 257 21.05 -12.24 10.84
CA LEU A 257 19.99 -12.77 9.97
C LEU A 257 20.47 -13.24 8.59
N THR A 258 21.68 -12.85 8.18
CA THR A 258 22.28 -13.29 6.90
C THR A 258 23.23 -14.46 7.09
N SER A 259 23.71 -14.69 8.32
CA SER A 259 24.58 -15.83 8.63
C SER A 259 23.82 -17.17 8.49
N PRO A 260 24.38 -18.15 7.75
CA PRO A 260 23.72 -19.44 7.47
C PRO A 260 23.55 -20.34 8.70
N GLU A 261 24.12 -19.99 9.86
CA GLU A 261 23.96 -20.75 11.11
C GLU A 261 22.60 -20.50 11.80
N ALA A 262 21.79 -19.56 11.29
CA ALA A 262 20.48 -19.22 11.84
C ALA A 262 19.29 -19.94 11.16
N SER A 263 19.55 -20.82 10.18
CA SER A 263 18.53 -21.59 9.45
C SER A 263 18.48 -23.06 9.85
#